data_AF-A0A2S0WGI6-F1
#
_entry.id   AF-A0A2S0WGI6-F1
#
_cell.length_a   1.000
_cell.length_b   1.000
_cell.length_c   1.000
_cell.angle_alpha   90.00
_cell.angle_beta   90.00
_cell.angle_gamma   90.00
#
_symmetry.space_group_name_H-M   'P 1'
#
loop_
_entity.id
_entity.type
_entity.pdbx_description
1 polymer ?
#
loop_
_entity_poly.entity_id
_entity_poly.type
_entity_poly.pdbx_seq_one_letter_code
_entity_poly.pdbx_strand_id
1 'polypeptide(L)'
;MANPFTKGWKYLMQSFDSKIEENADPKVQIQQAVAGAKQRHAELSQQAATIIGNRNQLRMKLDRLLASQEDLQDKARTALQAADAASAENDAEKAQQFNSTAEVIASQLVSVEQELEQTKQALASAEQAAEQASQKQKESEAKLHEQLGQVNELESQLDQAKMQEQTAATMDTLNQFGGSDDVPTLDGVRDKIERRYAHALGAQELAKGSMTDRISEIESAGTDVAASSRLAEIRASMGKAAPAGELTEAPEAPEADAPTAAEEK
;
A
#
# COMPACT_ATOMS: atom_id res chain seq x y z
N MET A 1 31.29 20.85 28.49
CA MET A 1 32.09 21.19 27.29
C MET A 1 31.77 20.15 26.22
N ALA A 2 31.22 20.58 25.08
CA ALA A 2 30.79 19.67 24.01
C ALA A 2 32.01 19.21 23.20
N ASN A 3 32.36 17.92 23.27
CA ASN A 3 33.48 17.36 22.54
C ASN A 3 33.22 17.42 21.02
N PRO A 4 34.05 18.16 20.24
CA PRO A 4 33.89 18.25 18.78
C PRO A 4 34.22 16.93 18.06
N PHE A 5 34.90 15.98 18.72
CA PHE A 5 35.29 14.69 18.15
C PHE A 5 34.14 13.68 18.00
N THR A 6 33.12 13.71 18.87
CA THR A 6 31.99 12.76 18.75
C THR A 6 31.00 13.16 17.66
N LYS A 7 30.98 14.45 17.27
CA LYS A 7 30.17 14.94 16.15
C LYS A 7 30.74 14.48 14.80
N GLY A 8 32.07 14.52 14.63
CA GLY A 8 32.72 14.02 13.42
C GLY A 8 32.49 12.52 13.18
N TRP A 9 32.55 11.70 14.23
CA TRP A 9 32.26 10.26 14.13
C TRP A 9 30.79 9.97 13.81
N LYS A 10 29.86 10.76 14.37
CA LYS A 10 28.42 10.63 14.08
C LYS A 10 28.11 10.96 12.63
N TYR A 11 28.72 12.00 12.06
CA TYR A 11 28.59 12.31 10.64
C TYR A 11 29.31 11.29 9.75
N LEU A 12 30.45 10.73 10.17
CA LEU A 12 31.13 9.67 9.44
C LEU A 12 30.28 8.38 9.39
N MET A 13 29.73 7.94 10.53
CA MET A 13 28.78 6.82 10.59
C MET A 13 27.51 7.11 9.81
N GLN A 14 26.94 8.32 9.92
CA GLN A 14 25.73 8.68 9.18
C GLN A 14 25.98 8.77 7.67
N SER A 15 27.18 9.19 7.24
CA SER A 15 27.57 9.17 5.82
C SER A 15 27.90 7.77 5.29
N PHE A 16 28.29 6.85 6.18
CA PHE A 16 28.45 5.43 5.88
C PHE A 16 27.09 4.72 5.82
N ASP A 17 26.21 4.93 6.81
CA ASP A 17 24.81 4.46 6.80
C ASP A 17 24.10 4.95 5.55
N SER A 18 24.15 6.25 5.24
CA SER A 18 23.43 6.81 4.09
C SER A 18 23.93 6.28 2.74
N LYS A 19 25.23 5.94 2.61
CA LYS A 19 25.79 5.35 1.37
C LYS A 19 25.68 3.82 1.31
N ILE A 20 25.42 3.16 2.43
CA ILE A 20 25.15 1.71 2.48
C ILE A 20 23.64 1.45 2.27
N GLU A 21 22.76 2.31 2.79
CA GLU A 21 21.31 2.21 2.57
C GLU A 21 20.90 2.56 1.14
N GLU A 22 21.57 3.52 0.49
CA GLU A 22 21.23 3.98 -0.87
C GLU A 22 21.76 3.04 -1.98
N ASN A 23 22.61 2.08 -1.62
CA ASN A 23 23.14 1.06 -2.53
C ASN A 23 23.04 -0.34 -1.90
N ALA A 24 21.87 -0.67 -1.33
CA ALA A 24 21.63 -1.98 -0.73
C ALA A 24 21.99 -3.08 -1.73
N ASP A 25 22.92 -3.97 -1.35
CA ASP A 25 23.32 -5.14 -2.15
C ASP A 25 22.05 -5.79 -2.71
N PRO A 26 21.95 -6.04 -4.04
CA PRO A 26 20.79 -6.66 -4.66
C PRO A 26 20.32 -7.91 -3.91
N LYS A 27 21.24 -8.63 -3.26
CA LYS A 27 20.94 -9.78 -2.39
C LYS A 27 20.06 -9.42 -1.19
N VAL A 28 20.32 -8.30 -0.53
CA VAL A 28 19.53 -7.82 0.63
C VAL A 28 18.12 -7.42 0.17
N GLN A 29 18.00 -6.74 -0.97
CA GLN A 29 16.70 -6.35 -1.53
C GLN A 29 15.85 -7.57 -1.88
N ILE A 30 16.46 -8.59 -2.49
CA ILE A 30 15.81 -9.88 -2.77
C ILE A 30 15.30 -10.55 -1.49
N GLN A 31 16.15 -10.60 -0.45
CA GLN A 31 15.75 -11.18 0.84
C GLN A 31 14.61 -10.41 1.52
N GLN A 32 14.64 -9.08 1.47
CA GLN A 32 13.57 -8.22 1.97
C GLN A 32 12.25 -8.47 1.20
N ALA A 33 12.33 -8.61 -0.12
CA ALA A 33 11.16 -8.93 -0.94
C ALA A 33 10.55 -10.29 -0.58
N VAL A 34 11.37 -11.33 -0.36
CA VAL A 34 10.91 -12.64 0.12
C VAL A 34 10.26 -12.55 1.50
N ALA A 35 10.90 -11.84 2.44
CA ALA A 35 10.38 -11.66 3.78
C ALA A 35 9.00 -10.96 3.74
N GLY A 36 8.89 -9.87 2.98
CA GLY A 36 7.63 -9.15 2.81
C GLY A 36 6.54 -9.96 2.09
N ALA A 37 6.90 -10.80 1.11
CA ALA A 37 5.97 -11.72 0.46
C ALA A 37 5.43 -12.77 1.44
N LYS A 38 6.31 -13.41 2.21
CA LYS A 38 5.95 -14.38 3.25
C LYS A 38 5.07 -13.76 4.34
N GLN A 39 5.41 -12.54 4.77
CA GLN A 39 4.61 -11.81 5.76
C GLN A 39 3.19 -11.55 5.25
N ARG A 40 3.04 -11.01 4.03
CA ARG A 40 1.71 -10.76 3.43
C ARG A 40 0.89 -12.03 3.31
N HIS A 41 1.51 -13.14 2.90
CA HIS A 41 0.84 -14.44 2.84
C HIS A 41 0.39 -14.92 4.22
N ALA A 42 1.23 -14.76 5.25
CA ALA A 42 0.90 -15.14 6.62
C ALA A 42 -0.28 -14.30 7.16
N GLU A 43 -0.27 -12.99 6.93
CA GLU A 43 -1.36 -12.09 7.31
C GLU A 43 -2.68 -12.47 6.65
N LEU A 44 -2.67 -12.75 5.34
CA LEU A 44 -3.88 -13.18 4.62
C LEU A 44 -4.37 -14.54 5.10
N SER A 45 -3.45 -15.48 5.37
CA SER A 45 -3.78 -16.79 5.91
C SER A 45 -4.42 -16.70 7.30
N GLN A 46 -3.94 -15.79 8.15
CA GLN A 46 -4.52 -15.53 9.47
C GLN A 46 -5.93 -14.94 9.38
N GLN A 47 -6.15 -14.00 8.44
CA GLN A 47 -7.48 -13.45 8.18
C GLN A 47 -8.43 -14.54 7.67
N ALA A 48 -7.99 -15.37 6.73
CA ALA A 48 -8.77 -16.49 6.21
C ALA A 48 -9.13 -17.49 7.32
N ALA A 49 -8.17 -17.84 8.18
CA ALA A 49 -8.39 -18.73 9.32
C ALA A 49 -9.46 -18.19 10.27
N THR A 50 -9.47 -16.87 10.53
CA THR A 50 -10.47 -16.22 11.38
C THR A 50 -11.88 -16.33 10.76
N ILE A 51 -12.01 -16.06 9.46
CA ILE A 51 -13.28 -16.13 8.74
C ILE A 51 -13.82 -17.57 8.70
N ILE A 52 -12.95 -18.53 8.35
CA ILE A 52 -13.28 -19.96 8.32
C ILE A 52 -13.64 -20.46 9.71
N GLY A 53 -12.94 -19.98 10.75
CA GLY A 53 -13.23 -20.27 12.15
C GLY A 53 -14.63 -19.83 12.56
N ASN A 54 -15.04 -18.61 12.23
CA ASN A 54 -16.39 -18.11 12.49
C ASN A 54 -17.46 -18.99 11.81
N ARG A 55 -17.29 -19.33 10.53
CA ARG A 55 -18.18 -20.27 9.83
C ARG A 55 -18.29 -21.61 10.58
N ASN A 56 -17.17 -22.17 11.05
CA ASN A 56 -17.19 -23.44 11.79
C ASN A 56 -17.92 -23.32 13.13
N GLN A 57 -17.75 -22.21 13.84
CA GLN A 57 -18.49 -21.93 15.08
C GLN A 57 -20.00 -21.86 14.83
N LEU A 58 -20.43 -21.22 13.75
CA LEU A 58 -21.84 -21.17 13.34
C LEU A 58 -22.39 -22.56 13.01
N ARG A 59 -21.61 -23.41 12.33
CA ARG A 59 -21.99 -24.82 12.08
C ARG A 59 -22.20 -25.59 13.38
N MET A 60 -21.25 -25.50 14.32
CA MET A 60 -21.38 -26.15 15.62
C MET A 60 -22.58 -25.64 16.42
N LYS A 61 -22.86 -24.33 16.34
CA LYS A 61 -24.07 -23.75 16.96
C LYS A 61 -25.34 -24.32 16.33
N LEU A 62 -25.39 -24.40 15.00
CA LEU A 62 -26.52 -24.96 14.27
C LEU A 62 -26.78 -26.42 14.69
N ASP A 63 -25.74 -27.25 14.75
CA ASP A 63 -25.85 -28.66 15.14
C ASP A 63 -26.41 -28.80 16.58
N ARG A 64 -25.97 -27.93 17.50
CA ARG A 64 -26.48 -27.91 18.88
C ARG A 64 -27.95 -27.48 18.93
N LEU A 65 -28.34 -26.48 18.14
CA LEU A 65 -29.73 -26.01 18.08
C LEU A 65 -30.66 -27.08 17.49
N LEU A 66 -30.21 -27.80 16.46
CA LEU A 66 -30.95 -28.93 15.90
C LEU A 66 -31.18 -30.04 16.94
N ALA A 67 -30.14 -30.41 17.70
CA ALA A 67 -30.28 -31.39 18.78
C ALA A 67 -31.23 -30.90 19.89
N SER A 68 -31.18 -29.61 20.23
CA SER A 68 -32.11 -29.03 21.21
C SER A 68 -33.54 -28.98 20.70
N GLN A 69 -33.75 -28.74 19.41
CA GLN A 69 -35.07 -28.76 18.78
C GLN A 69 -35.68 -30.16 18.88
N GLU A 70 -34.90 -31.20 18.53
CA GLU A 70 -35.34 -32.60 18.60
C GLU A 70 -35.72 -33.01 20.03
N ASP A 71 -34.85 -32.73 21.02
CA ASP A 71 -35.12 -33.03 22.43
C ASP A 71 -36.38 -32.32 22.96
N LEU A 72 -36.58 -31.04 22.62
CA LEU A 72 -37.79 -30.31 23.00
C LEU A 72 -39.05 -30.86 22.32
N GLN A 73 -38.96 -31.25 21.05
CA GLN A 73 -40.07 -31.89 20.32
C GLN A 73 -40.47 -33.22 20.96
N ASP A 74 -39.50 -34.05 21.34
CA ASP A 74 -39.77 -35.32 22.01
C ASP A 74 -40.40 -35.10 23.39
N LYS A 75 -39.87 -34.17 24.18
CA LYS A 75 -40.46 -33.80 25.49
C LYS A 75 -41.88 -33.25 25.35
N ALA A 76 -42.14 -32.40 24.36
CA ALA A 76 -43.48 -31.88 24.09
C ALA A 76 -44.44 -33.02 23.74
N ARG A 77 -44.01 -33.95 22.87
CA ARG A 77 -44.82 -35.13 22.50
C ARG A 77 -45.14 -36.00 23.72
N THR A 78 -44.15 -36.26 24.59
CA THR A 78 -44.37 -37.03 25.82
C THR A 78 -45.31 -36.31 26.79
N ALA A 79 -45.17 -35.00 26.96
CA ALA A 79 -46.06 -34.22 27.83
C ALA A 79 -47.52 -34.26 27.33
N LEU A 80 -47.73 -34.13 26.02
CA LEU A 80 -49.07 -34.23 25.42
C LEU A 80 -49.65 -35.65 25.57
N GLN A 81 -48.86 -36.70 25.32
CA GLN A 81 -49.30 -38.08 25.54
C GLN A 81 -49.69 -38.34 27.00
N ALA A 82 -48.96 -37.76 27.96
CA ALA A 82 -49.29 -37.85 29.38
C ALA A 82 -50.58 -37.08 29.72
N ALA A 83 -50.79 -35.91 29.11
CA ALA A 83 -52.02 -35.14 29.26
C ALA A 83 -53.25 -35.90 28.71
N ASP A 84 -53.11 -36.54 27.54
CA ASP A 84 -54.16 -37.36 26.92
C ASP A 84 -54.49 -38.58 27.78
N ALA A 85 -53.47 -39.27 28.32
CA ALA A 85 -53.65 -40.41 29.21
C ALA A 85 -54.37 -40.01 30.51
N ALA A 86 -53.95 -38.92 31.16
CA ALA A 86 -54.62 -38.40 32.36
C ALA A 86 -56.08 -37.99 32.07
N SER A 87 -56.33 -37.41 30.89
CA SER A 87 -57.69 -37.06 30.45
C SER A 87 -58.56 -38.31 30.26
N ALA A 88 -58.01 -39.38 29.66
CA ALA A 88 -58.71 -40.66 29.50
C ALA A 88 -59.03 -41.35 30.83
N GLU A 89 -58.19 -41.14 31.85
CA GLU A 89 -58.41 -41.59 33.23
C GLU A 89 -59.37 -40.70 34.03
N ASN A 90 -59.91 -39.63 33.43
CA ASN A 90 -60.73 -38.59 34.08
C ASN A 90 -60.00 -37.82 35.21
N ASP A 91 -58.67 -37.77 35.19
CA ASP A 91 -57.85 -36.96 36.11
C ASP A 91 -57.59 -35.58 35.50
N ALA A 92 -58.58 -34.69 35.64
CA ALA A 92 -58.56 -33.35 35.04
C ALA A 92 -57.41 -32.47 35.54
N GLU A 93 -57.01 -32.61 36.81
CA GLU A 93 -55.96 -31.79 37.40
C GLU A 93 -54.59 -32.17 36.81
N LYS A 94 -54.27 -33.48 36.71
CA LYS A 94 -53.04 -33.92 36.05
C LYS A 94 -53.00 -33.59 34.57
N ALA A 95 -54.12 -33.77 33.87
CA ALA A 95 -54.23 -33.39 32.46
C ALA A 95 -53.90 -31.91 32.23
N GLN A 96 -54.42 -31.03 33.10
CA GLN A 96 -54.11 -29.60 33.04
C GLN A 96 -52.62 -29.32 33.31
N GLN A 97 -52.02 -29.97 34.30
CA GLN A 97 -50.58 -29.79 34.62
C GLN A 97 -49.67 -30.22 33.46
N PHE A 98 -49.95 -31.35 32.81
CA PHE A 98 -49.19 -31.80 31.65
C PHE A 98 -49.39 -30.89 30.43
N ASN A 99 -50.60 -30.40 30.20
CA ASN A 99 -50.87 -29.41 29.14
C ASN A 99 -50.08 -28.11 29.36
N SER A 100 -50.09 -27.56 30.57
CA SER A 100 -49.27 -26.37 30.88
C SER A 100 -47.77 -26.64 30.70
N THR A 101 -47.30 -27.85 31.00
CA THR A 101 -45.91 -28.24 30.75
C THR A 101 -45.61 -28.28 29.25
N ALA A 102 -46.50 -28.84 28.44
CA ALA A 102 -46.38 -28.87 26.99
C ALA A 102 -46.36 -27.46 26.38
N GLU A 103 -47.18 -26.53 26.88
CA GLU A 103 -47.20 -25.13 26.46
C GLU A 103 -45.86 -24.42 26.72
N VAL A 104 -45.25 -24.66 27.88
CA VAL A 104 -43.93 -24.10 28.21
C VAL A 104 -42.85 -24.67 27.29
N ILE A 105 -42.86 -25.97 27.04
CA ILE A 105 -41.91 -26.61 26.12
C ILE A 105 -42.10 -26.08 24.69
N ALA A 106 -43.34 -25.91 24.23
CA ALA A 106 -43.64 -25.35 22.92
C ALA A 106 -43.10 -23.92 22.78
N SER A 107 -43.22 -23.10 23.84
CA SER A 107 -42.66 -21.74 23.85
C SER A 107 -41.13 -21.74 23.74
N GLN A 108 -40.45 -22.69 24.39
CA GLN A 108 -39.01 -22.89 24.26
C GLN A 108 -38.62 -23.37 22.85
N LEU A 109 -39.40 -24.30 22.30
CA LEU A 109 -39.19 -24.83 20.95
C LEU A 109 -39.25 -23.71 19.90
N VAL A 110 -40.26 -22.84 19.95
CA VAL A 110 -40.37 -21.68 19.06
C VAL A 110 -39.14 -20.78 19.16
N SER A 111 -38.62 -20.56 20.37
CA SER A 111 -37.41 -19.74 20.58
C SER A 111 -36.18 -20.38 19.93
N VAL A 112 -35.99 -21.69 20.09
CA VAL A 112 -34.91 -22.45 19.44
C VAL A 112 -35.05 -22.43 17.93
N GLU A 113 -36.26 -22.56 17.39
CA GLU A 113 -36.52 -22.53 15.94
C GLU A 113 -36.20 -21.17 15.32
N GLN A 114 -36.52 -20.08 16.03
CA GLN A 114 -36.13 -18.73 15.60
C GLN A 114 -34.61 -18.56 15.59
N GLU A 115 -33.90 -19.02 16.64
CA GLU A 115 -32.44 -18.98 16.67
C GLU A 115 -31.80 -19.84 15.58
N LEU A 116 -32.41 -20.98 15.26
CA LEU A 116 -31.96 -21.90 14.24
C LEU A 116 -32.04 -21.24 12.86
N GLU A 117 -33.16 -20.58 12.55
CA GLU A 117 -33.31 -19.84 11.30
C GLU A 117 -32.32 -18.67 11.18
N GLN A 118 -32.15 -17.89 12.25
CA GLN A 118 -31.13 -16.82 12.27
C GLN A 118 -29.71 -17.38 12.07
N THR A 119 -29.40 -18.52 12.70
CA THR A 119 -28.09 -19.17 12.59
C THR A 119 -27.86 -19.73 11.18
N LYS A 120 -28.89 -20.27 10.51
CA LYS A 120 -28.81 -20.70 9.12
C LYS A 120 -28.49 -19.54 8.18
N GLN A 121 -29.17 -18.41 8.34
CA GLN A 121 -28.91 -17.21 7.52
C GLN A 121 -27.49 -16.68 7.73
N ALA A 122 -27.05 -16.58 8.99
CA ALA A 122 -25.68 -16.20 9.32
C ALA A 122 -24.66 -17.19 8.72
N LEU A 123 -24.92 -18.50 8.83
CA LEU A 123 -24.05 -19.53 8.27
C LEU A 123 -23.93 -19.43 6.75
N ALA A 124 -25.04 -19.22 6.03
CA ALA A 124 -25.01 -19.06 4.58
C ALA A 124 -24.10 -17.89 4.15
N SER A 125 -24.19 -16.75 4.85
CA SER A 125 -23.30 -15.60 4.60
C SER A 125 -21.83 -15.92 4.94
N ALA A 126 -21.60 -16.65 6.04
CA ALA A 126 -20.27 -17.03 6.47
C ALA A 126 -19.63 -18.08 5.54
N GLU A 127 -20.42 -18.95 4.90
CA GLU A 127 -19.96 -19.89 3.89
C GLU A 127 -19.41 -19.18 2.67
N GLN A 128 -20.14 -18.18 2.14
CA GLN A 128 -19.66 -17.36 1.03
C GLN A 128 -18.37 -16.61 1.38
N ALA A 129 -18.31 -16.00 2.57
CA ALA A 129 -17.11 -15.31 3.04
C ALA A 129 -15.92 -16.26 3.19
N ALA A 130 -16.14 -17.46 3.75
CA ALA A 130 -15.10 -18.47 3.92
C ALA A 130 -14.60 -19.02 2.57
N GLU A 131 -15.48 -19.17 1.58
CA GLU A 131 -15.11 -19.59 0.24
C GLU A 131 -14.23 -18.54 -0.45
N GLN A 132 -14.63 -17.27 -0.41
CA GLN A 132 -13.82 -16.16 -0.92
C GLN A 132 -12.47 -16.06 -0.21
N ALA A 133 -12.44 -16.21 1.11
CA ALA A 133 -11.21 -16.19 1.89
C ALA A 133 -10.28 -17.35 1.51
N SER A 134 -10.84 -18.56 1.31
CA SER A 134 -10.10 -19.73 0.85
C SER A 134 -9.53 -19.54 -0.55
N GLN A 135 -10.28 -18.95 -1.48
CA GLN A 135 -9.81 -18.63 -2.82
C GLN A 135 -8.65 -17.63 -2.77
N LYS A 136 -8.79 -16.52 -2.03
CA LYS A 136 -7.72 -15.52 -1.85
C LYS A 136 -6.47 -16.11 -1.20
N GLN A 137 -6.62 -17.02 -0.24
CA GLN A 137 -5.50 -17.73 0.36
C GLN A 137 -4.74 -18.54 -0.70
N LYS A 138 -5.44 -19.33 -1.51
CA LYS A 138 -4.84 -20.13 -2.60
C LYS A 138 -4.14 -19.25 -3.63
N GLU A 139 -4.76 -18.13 -4.02
CA GLU A 139 -4.13 -17.17 -4.92
C GLU A 139 -2.86 -16.56 -4.33
N SER A 140 -2.86 -16.23 -3.03
CA SER A 140 -1.67 -15.72 -2.35
C SER A 140 -0.57 -16.76 -2.25
N GLU A 141 -0.93 -18.02 -2.02
CA GLU A 141 0.03 -19.12 -1.99
C GLU A 141 0.68 -19.33 -3.36
N ALA A 142 -0.13 -19.32 -4.44
CA ALA A 142 0.37 -19.40 -5.81
C ALA A 142 1.31 -18.23 -6.14
N LYS A 143 0.91 -16.99 -5.80
CA LYS A 143 1.75 -15.79 -5.99
C LYS A 143 3.04 -15.85 -5.18
N LEU A 144 3.00 -16.34 -3.94
CA LEU A 144 4.19 -16.53 -3.12
C LEU A 144 5.14 -17.53 -3.78
N HIS A 145 4.61 -18.66 -4.28
CA HIS A 145 5.41 -19.66 -4.97
C HIS A 145 6.07 -19.11 -6.24
N GLU A 146 5.32 -18.35 -7.05
CA GLU A 146 5.83 -17.67 -8.24
C GLU A 146 6.96 -16.68 -7.90
N GLN A 147 6.74 -15.83 -6.88
CA GLN A 147 7.74 -14.87 -6.43
C GLN A 147 9.02 -15.54 -5.91
N LEU A 148 8.89 -16.65 -5.18
CA LEU A 148 10.04 -17.43 -4.72
C LEU A 148 10.81 -18.04 -5.90
N GLY A 149 10.12 -18.49 -6.95
CA GLY A 149 10.74 -18.95 -8.19
C GLY A 149 11.55 -17.85 -8.88
N GLN A 150 10.96 -16.66 -9.07
CA GLN A 150 11.64 -15.49 -9.65
C GLN A 150 12.84 -15.05 -8.82
N VAL A 151 12.72 -15.07 -7.50
CA VAL A 151 13.82 -14.76 -6.58
C VAL A 151 14.98 -15.73 -6.76
N ASN A 152 14.73 -17.04 -6.82
CA ASN A 152 15.80 -18.02 -7.01
C ASN A 152 16.55 -17.80 -8.34
N GLU A 153 15.84 -17.40 -9.40
CA GLU A 153 16.44 -17.05 -10.68
C GLU A 153 17.31 -15.80 -10.58
N LEU A 154 16.81 -14.73 -9.94
CA LEU A 154 17.56 -13.49 -9.70
C LEU A 154 18.79 -13.72 -8.82
N GLU A 155 18.71 -14.57 -7.79
CA GLU A 155 19.86 -14.94 -6.96
C GLU A 155 20.93 -15.66 -7.79
N SER A 156 20.54 -16.61 -8.65
CA SER A 156 21.48 -17.31 -9.54
C SER A 156 22.17 -16.36 -10.52
N GLN A 157 21.42 -15.43 -11.12
CA GLN A 157 21.98 -14.40 -12.02
C GLN A 157 22.92 -13.46 -11.27
N LEU A 158 22.56 -13.04 -10.06
CA LEU A 158 23.39 -12.20 -9.20
C LEU A 158 24.71 -12.90 -8.83
N ASP A 159 24.66 -14.18 -8.46
CA ASP A 159 25.84 -14.95 -8.12
C ASP A 159 26.76 -15.14 -9.35
N GLN A 160 26.20 -15.35 -10.54
CA GLN A 160 26.96 -15.38 -11.79
C GLN A 160 27.65 -14.04 -12.10
N ALA A 161 26.93 -12.92 -11.94
CA ALA A 161 27.48 -11.59 -12.15
C ALA A 161 28.62 -11.30 -11.14
N LYS A 162 28.42 -11.62 -9.86
CA LYS A 162 29.45 -11.46 -8.81
C LYS A 162 30.70 -12.30 -9.09
N MET A 163 30.56 -13.53 -9.60
CA MET A 163 31.71 -14.35 -10.02
C MET A 163 32.48 -13.73 -11.18
N GLN A 164 31.79 -13.14 -12.17
CA GLN A 164 32.43 -12.45 -13.29
C GLN A 164 33.14 -11.17 -12.82
N GLU A 165 32.51 -10.38 -11.96
CA GLU A 165 33.12 -9.20 -11.33
C GLU A 165 34.37 -9.57 -10.53
N GLN A 166 34.31 -10.62 -9.71
CA GLN A 166 35.46 -11.10 -8.94
C GLN A 166 36.59 -11.58 -9.85
N THR A 167 36.27 -12.31 -10.93
CA THR A 167 37.26 -12.76 -11.91
C THR A 167 37.92 -11.59 -12.62
N ALA A 168 37.13 -10.60 -13.07
CA ALA A 168 37.63 -9.39 -13.71
C ALA A 168 38.52 -8.56 -12.75
N ALA A 169 38.10 -8.38 -11.50
CA ALA A 169 38.89 -7.70 -10.47
C ALA A 169 40.20 -8.42 -10.18
N THR A 170 40.19 -9.77 -10.16
CA THR A 170 41.40 -10.58 -9.99
C THR A 170 42.34 -10.43 -11.19
N MET A 171 41.80 -10.38 -12.41
CA MET A 171 42.58 -10.20 -13.64
C MET A 171 43.15 -8.78 -13.75
N ASP A 172 42.40 -7.76 -13.34
CA ASP A 172 42.88 -6.36 -13.26
C ASP A 172 44.01 -6.23 -12.24
N THR A 173 43.85 -6.85 -11.07
CA THR A 173 44.90 -6.94 -10.04
C THR A 173 46.13 -7.66 -10.62
N LEU A 174 45.96 -8.77 -11.32
CA LEU A 174 47.06 -9.52 -11.93
C LEU A 174 47.73 -8.76 -13.08
N ASN A 175 47.01 -7.94 -13.85
CA ASN A 175 47.59 -7.07 -14.88
C ASN A 175 48.37 -5.89 -14.26
N GLN A 176 47.92 -5.42 -13.10
CA GLN A 176 48.60 -4.40 -12.31
C GLN A 176 49.89 -4.93 -11.64
N PHE A 177 49.98 -6.23 -11.36
CA PHE A 177 51.17 -6.88 -10.78
C PHE A 177 52.03 -7.67 -11.79
N GLY A 178 51.46 -8.09 -12.93
CA GLY A 178 52.10 -8.93 -13.96
C GLY A 178 52.84 -8.15 -15.04
N GLY A 179 52.75 -6.81 -15.02
CA GLY A 179 53.67 -5.91 -15.70
C GLY A 179 54.98 -5.74 -14.94
N SER A 180 55.60 -6.83 -14.46
CA SER A 180 56.90 -6.79 -13.80
C SER A 180 58.02 -6.83 -14.86
N ASP A 181 58.26 -5.67 -15.47
CA ASP A 181 59.60 -5.20 -15.82
C ASP A 181 59.86 -3.93 -14.98
N ASP A 182 59.68 -4.08 -13.67
CA ASP A 182 59.72 -3.02 -12.66
C ASP A 182 61.17 -2.64 -12.35
N VAL A 183 61.81 -2.01 -13.34
CA VAL A 183 62.76 -0.94 -13.10
C VAL A 183 62.08 0.31 -13.63
N PRO A 184 61.72 1.30 -12.79
CA PRO A 184 61.18 2.56 -13.27
C PRO A 184 62.12 3.16 -14.32
N THR A 185 61.74 3.08 -15.60
CA THR A 185 62.45 3.80 -16.63
C THR A 185 62.20 5.28 -16.38
N LEU A 186 63.22 6.11 -16.62
CA LEU A 186 63.09 7.56 -16.44
C LEU A 186 61.93 8.13 -17.27
N ASP A 187 61.59 7.48 -18.38
CA ASP A 187 60.43 7.80 -19.21
C ASP A 187 59.09 7.51 -18.53
N GLY A 188 58.94 6.40 -17.79
CA GLY A 188 57.71 6.13 -17.03
C GLY A 188 57.48 7.11 -15.87
N VAL A 189 58.56 7.56 -15.24
CA VAL A 189 58.50 8.65 -14.23
C VAL A 189 58.16 9.98 -14.89
N ARG A 190 58.74 10.27 -16.07
CA ARG A 190 58.44 11.45 -16.87
C ARG A 190 56.97 11.50 -17.26
N ASP A 191 56.40 10.42 -17.79
CA ASP A 191 54.98 10.32 -18.14
C ASP A 191 54.05 10.52 -16.95
N LYS A 192 54.46 10.08 -15.75
CA LYS A 192 53.67 10.24 -14.53
C LYS A 192 53.74 11.68 -14.01
N ILE A 193 54.89 12.33 -14.13
CA ILE A 193 55.05 13.76 -13.85
C ILE A 193 54.26 14.58 -14.86
N GLU A 194 54.35 14.27 -16.15
CA GLU A 194 53.61 14.94 -17.22
C GLU A 194 52.10 14.76 -17.07
N ARG A 195 51.62 13.55 -16.71
CA ARG A 195 50.20 13.35 -16.36
C ARG A 195 49.77 14.13 -15.13
N ARG A 196 50.57 14.16 -14.06
CA ARG A 196 50.25 14.97 -12.87
C ARG A 196 50.27 16.46 -13.18
N TYR A 197 51.19 16.90 -14.01
CA TYR A 197 51.31 18.29 -14.45
C TYR A 197 50.14 18.70 -15.36
N ALA A 198 49.76 17.85 -16.32
CA ALA A 198 48.60 18.05 -17.18
C ALA A 198 47.28 18.00 -16.39
N HIS A 199 47.16 17.12 -15.39
CA HIS A 199 46.01 17.08 -14.51
C HIS A 199 45.95 18.31 -13.59
N ALA A 200 47.09 18.82 -13.11
CA ALA A 200 47.16 20.05 -12.34
C ALA A 200 46.83 21.29 -13.19
N LEU A 201 47.35 21.37 -14.43
CA LEU A 201 46.99 22.41 -15.39
C LEU A 201 45.51 22.33 -15.76
N GLY A 202 44.99 21.14 -16.07
CA GLY A 202 43.57 20.92 -16.36
C GLY A 202 42.67 21.26 -15.17
N ALA A 203 43.08 20.94 -13.94
CA ALA A 203 42.38 21.37 -12.74
C ALA A 203 42.42 22.91 -12.55
N GLN A 204 43.50 23.58 -13.00
CA GLN A 204 43.62 25.04 -12.97
C GLN A 204 42.84 25.71 -14.10
N GLU A 205 42.73 25.08 -15.28
CA GLU A 205 41.86 25.45 -16.39
C GLU A 205 40.39 25.30 -16.01
N LEU A 206 40.02 24.20 -15.32
CA LEU A 206 38.68 23.98 -14.77
C LEU A 206 38.35 24.94 -13.61
N ALA A 207 39.34 25.33 -12.81
CA ALA A 207 39.15 26.37 -11.78
C ALA A 207 38.97 27.77 -12.39
N LYS A 208 39.68 28.10 -13.48
CA LYS A 208 39.48 29.35 -14.24
C LYS A 208 38.18 29.34 -15.06
N GLY A 209 37.81 28.21 -15.65
CA GLY A 209 36.56 27.98 -16.36
C GLY A 209 35.36 28.06 -15.42
N SER A 210 35.39 27.34 -14.30
CA SER A 210 34.27 27.35 -13.34
C SER A 210 34.06 28.67 -12.60
N MET A 211 35.06 29.54 -12.47
CA MET A 211 34.87 30.91 -11.95
C MET A 211 34.34 31.87 -13.02
N THR A 212 34.81 31.77 -14.26
CA THR A 212 34.35 32.64 -15.37
C THR A 212 32.94 32.25 -15.81
N ASP A 213 32.63 30.95 -15.87
CA ASP A 213 31.31 30.42 -16.21
C ASP A 213 30.30 30.65 -15.07
N ARG A 214 30.68 30.54 -13.79
CA ARG A 214 29.76 30.88 -12.68
C ARG A 214 29.47 32.37 -12.56
N ILE A 215 30.38 33.26 -12.96
CA ILE A 215 30.09 34.71 -12.97
C ILE A 215 29.20 35.06 -14.17
N SER A 216 29.41 34.45 -15.34
CA SER A 216 28.55 34.67 -16.51
C SER A 216 27.16 34.03 -16.38
N GLU A 217 27.02 32.92 -15.66
CA GLU A 217 25.73 32.22 -15.44
C GLU A 217 24.93 32.83 -14.28
N ILE A 218 25.58 33.42 -13.26
CA ILE A 218 24.89 34.17 -12.19
C ILE A 218 24.37 35.53 -12.67
N GLU A 219 25.01 36.19 -13.66
CA GLU A 219 24.48 37.42 -14.25
C GLU A 219 23.37 37.17 -15.30
N SER A 220 23.24 35.97 -15.86
CA SER A 220 22.26 35.67 -16.92
C SER A 220 21.10 34.76 -16.51
N ALA A 221 21.22 33.95 -15.44
CA ALA A 221 20.12 33.07 -14.99
C ALA A 221 19.21 33.68 -13.90
N GLY A 222 19.55 34.83 -13.33
CA GLY A 222 18.80 35.47 -12.24
C GLY A 222 17.66 36.40 -12.67
N THR A 223 17.66 36.92 -13.90
CA THR A 223 16.74 37.99 -14.33
C THR A 223 15.59 37.53 -15.24
N ASP A 224 15.77 36.50 -16.06
CA ASP A 224 14.78 36.16 -17.10
C ASP A 224 13.67 35.18 -16.66
N VAL A 225 13.95 34.30 -15.68
CA VAL A 225 12.93 33.36 -15.16
C VAL A 225 11.99 34.06 -14.16
N ALA A 226 12.49 35.01 -13.38
CA ALA A 226 11.67 35.78 -12.44
C ALA A 226 10.79 36.83 -13.15
N ALA A 227 11.24 37.41 -14.27
CA ALA A 227 10.49 38.43 -14.99
C ALA A 227 9.29 37.85 -15.78
N SER A 228 9.47 36.71 -16.46
CA SER A 228 8.40 36.06 -17.24
C SER A 228 7.27 35.53 -16.36
N SER A 229 7.60 34.93 -15.21
CA SER A 229 6.61 34.44 -14.24
C SER A 229 5.81 35.59 -13.60
N ARG A 230 6.44 36.74 -13.33
CA ARG A 230 5.78 37.93 -12.76
C ARG A 230 4.92 38.68 -13.78
N LEU A 231 5.34 38.72 -15.05
CA LEU A 231 4.52 39.27 -16.15
C LEU A 231 3.27 38.42 -16.42
N ALA A 232 3.38 37.09 -16.31
CA ALA A 232 2.23 36.20 -16.41
C ALA A 232 1.23 36.40 -15.25
N GLU A 233 1.71 36.54 -14.02
CA GLU A 233 0.88 36.86 -12.85
C GLU A 233 0.21 38.24 -12.95
N ILE A 234 0.94 39.27 -13.38
CA ILE A 234 0.38 40.62 -13.57
C ILE A 234 -0.71 40.59 -14.65
N ARG A 235 -0.50 39.91 -15.76
CA ARG A 235 -1.49 39.81 -16.84
C ARG A 235 -2.71 38.99 -16.42
N ALA A 236 -2.54 37.94 -15.61
CA ALA A 236 -3.63 37.18 -15.01
C ALA A 236 -4.43 38.01 -13.97
N SER A 237 -3.76 38.90 -13.22
CA SER A 237 -4.39 39.80 -12.26
C SER A 237 -5.14 40.97 -12.91
N MET A 238 -4.74 41.41 -14.10
CA MET A 238 -5.43 42.49 -14.85
C MET A 238 -6.62 42.00 -15.68
N GLY A 239 -6.69 40.71 -16.03
CA GLY A 239 -7.81 40.13 -16.79
C GLY A 239 -9.05 39.74 -15.97
N LYS A 240 -9.00 39.88 -14.63
CA LYS A 240 -10.08 39.48 -13.70
C LYS A 240 -10.70 40.64 -12.91
N ALA A 241 -10.49 41.88 -13.35
CA ALA A 241 -11.14 43.06 -12.81
C ALA A 241 -11.83 43.84 -13.94
N ALA A 242 -12.92 43.28 -14.48
CA ALA A 242 -13.99 44.13 -14.96
C ALA A 242 -14.87 44.48 -13.75
N PRO A 243 -15.26 45.74 -13.60
CA PRO A 243 -16.66 45.95 -13.27
C PRO A 243 -17.31 47.01 -14.18
N ALA A 244 -18.51 46.63 -14.62
CA ALA A 244 -19.73 47.42 -14.67
C ALA A 244 -19.62 48.92 -14.98
N GLY A 245 -20.30 49.32 -16.07
CA GLY A 245 -20.61 50.70 -16.38
C GLY A 245 -21.49 50.79 -17.62
N GLU A 246 -22.76 50.44 -17.49
CA GLU A 246 -23.81 51.08 -18.29
C GLU A 246 -23.76 52.60 -18.05
N LEU A 247 -24.22 53.34 -19.06
CA LEU A 247 -24.73 54.71 -19.07
C LEU A 247 -23.97 55.70 -19.96
N THR A 248 -24.63 55.93 -21.09
CA THR A 248 -25.09 57.24 -21.59
C THR A 248 -24.11 58.19 -22.28
N GLU A 249 -24.55 58.53 -23.50
CA GLU A 249 -24.69 59.88 -24.05
C GLU A 249 -23.67 60.28 -25.14
N ALA A 250 -24.20 60.32 -26.36
CA ALA A 250 -23.68 61.09 -27.48
C ALA A 250 -24.28 62.50 -27.47
N PRO A 251 -23.57 63.50 -28.02
CA PRO A 251 -24.11 64.41 -29.04
C PRO A 251 -23.23 64.32 -30.31
N GLU A 252 -23.65 64.51 -31.56
CA GLU A 252 -24.53 65.49 -32.21
C GLU A 252 -24.69 64.99 -33.69
N ALA A 253 -25.84 64.47 -34.16
CA ALA A 253 -27.00 65.13 -34.83
C ALA A 253 -26.76 65.60 -36.30
N PRO A 254 -27.79 65.70 -37.20
CA PRO A 254 -29.19 65.25 -37.14
C PRO A 254 -29.76 64.59 -38.42
N GLU A 255 -30.93 63.93 -38.29
CA GLU A 255 -32.18 64.07 -39.09
C GLU A 255 -33.16 62.96 -38.64
N ALA A 256 -34.09 63.25 -37.72
CA ALA A 256 -35.45 63.74 -37.96
C ALA A 256 -36.34 62.72 -38.70
N ASP A 257 -37.23 62.01 -38.01
CA ASP A 257 -38.62 62.45 -37.87
C ASP A 257 -39.40 61.61 -36.83
N ALA A 258 -40.44 62.24 -36.31
CA ALA A 258 -41.09 62.01 -35.03
C ALA A 258 -42.38 61.15 -35.15
N PRO A 259 -43.27 61.05 -34.13
CA PRO A 259 -43.39 59.83 -33.34
C PRO A 259 -44.86 59.37 -33.14
N THR A 260 -45.06 58.49 -32.15
CA THR A 260 -46.29 58.21 -31.37
C THR A 260 -47.34 57.33 -32.05
N ALA A 261 -48.06 56.41 -31.37
CA ALA A 261 -48.38 56.24 -29.95
C ALA A 261 -48.58 54.73 -29.65
N ALA A 262 -48.36 54.27 -28.41
CA ALA A 262 -49.40 53.81 -27.46
C ALA A 262 -50.18 52.56 -27.95
N GLU A 263 -50.54 51.56 -27.17
CA GLU A 263 -50.79 51.35 -25.75
C GLU A 263 -51.22 49.86 -25.63
N GLU A 264 -51.28 49.33 -24.39
CA GLU A 264 -52.12 48.17 -23.98
C GLU A 264 -51.91 46.81 -24.69
N LYS A 265 -51.70 45.68 -24.01
CA LYS A 265 -52.44 45.16 -22.85
C LYS A 265 -51.79 43.85 -22.38
#